data_AF-A0A485BSZ7-F1
#
_entry.id   AF-A0A485BSZ7-F1
#
_cell.length_a   1.000
_cell.length_b   1.000
_cell.length_c   1.000
_cell.angle_alpha   90.00
_cell.angle_beta   90.00
_cell.angle_gamma   90.00
#
_symmetry.space_group_name_H-M   'P 1'
#
loop_
_entity.id
_entity.type
_entity.pdbx_description
1 polymer ?
#
loop_
_entity_poly.entity_id
_entity_poly.type
_entity_poly.pdbx_seq_one_letter_code
_entity_poly.pdbx_strand_id
1 'polypeptide(L)'
;MIWKRQTTLEQLNGMGEGNMVGLLDIRFDVFTDDTIEATMPVDSRTHQPFGLLHGGASVVLAETLGSVAGYLCSEGEQKVVGA
;
A
#
# COMPACT_ATOMS: atom_id res chain seq x y z
N MET A 1 -14.11 12.82 6.57
CA MET A 1 -13.39 12.15 5.47
C MET A 1 -12.37 13.06 4.78
N ILE A 2 -11.09 12.68 4.77
CA ILE A 2 -10.01 13.43 4.07
C ILE A 2 -9.92 13.05 2.57
N TRP A 3 -10.48 11.90 2.20
CA TRP A 3 -10.44 11.35 0.85
C TRP A 3 -11.30 12.15 -0.13
N LYS A 4 -10.78 12.32 -1.35
CA LYS A 4 -11.46 12.94 -2.49
C LYS A 4 -11.94 11.91 -3.51
N ARG A 5 -11.39 10.69 -3.47
CA ARG A 5 -11.79 9.56 -4.32
C ARG A 5 -12.54 8.52 -3.51
N GLN A 6 -13.65 8.03 -4.05
CA GLN A 6 -14.42 6.93 -3.47
C GLN A 6 -13.79 5.59 -3.85
N THR A 7 -13.66 4.68 -2.88
CA THR A 7 -13.09 3.35 -3.09
C THR A 7 -13.60 2.38 -2.03
N THR A 8 -13.32 1.09 -2.21
CA THR A 8 -13.52 0.02 -1.23
C THR A 8 -12.21 -0.72 -0.97
N LEU A 9 -12.13 -1.48 0.13
CA LEU A 9 -10.98 -2.36 0.40
C LEU A 9 -10.76 -3.38 -0.74
N GLU A 10 -11.82 -3.87 -1.37
CA GLU A 10 -11.73 -4.79 -2.50
C GLU A 10 -11.06 -4.10 -3.71
N GLN A 11 -11.48 -2.88 -4.04
CA GLN A 11 -10.88 -2.09 -5.12
C GLN A 11 -9.42 -1.74 -4.83
N LEU A 12 -9.09 -1.37 -3.58
CA LEU A 12 -7.72 -1.08 -3.16
C LEU A 12 -6.81 -2.32 -3.29
N ASN A 13 -7.28 -3.48 -2.85
CA ASN A 13 -6.53 -4.72 -3.01
C ASN A 13 -6.42 -5.16 -4.47
N GLY A 14 -7.43 -4.89 -5.30
CA GLY A 14 -7.39 -5.13 -6.75
C GLY A 14 -6.33 -4.29 -7.47
N MET A 15 -5.96 -3.11 -6.95
CA MET A 15 -4.86 -2.30 -7.50
C MET A 15 -3.50 -3.00 -7.41
N GLY A 16 -3.34 -3.99 -6.53
CA GLY A 16 -2.09 -4.72 -6.36
C GLY A 16 -1.89 -5.88 -7.34
N GLU A 17 -2.92 -6.25 -8.10
CA GLU A 17 -2.86 -7.37 -9.03
C GLU A 17 -1.83 -7.12 -10.14
N GLY A 18 -0.94 -8.09 -10.35
CA GLY A 18 0.08 -8.02 -11.39
C GLY A 18 1.24 -7.06 -11.13
N ASN A 19 1.41 -6.55 -9.89
CA ASN A 19 2.53 -5.68 -9.54
C ASN A 19 3.14 -6.01 -8.16
N MET A 20 4.05 -5.15 -7.69
CA MET A 20 4.85 -5.39 -6.48
C MET A 20 4.00 -5.53 -5.21
N VAL A 21 2.86 -4.84 -5.12
CA VAL A 21 1.94 -4.92 -3.97
C VAL A 21 1.39 -6.33 -3.84
N GLY A 22 0.85 -6.89 -4.94
CA GLY A 22 0.37 -8.28 -4.95
C GLY A 22 1.50 -9.31 -4.83
N LEU A 23 2.68 -9.04 -5.42
CA LEU A 23 3.84 -9.93 -5.31
C LEU A 23 4.28 -10.14 -3.87
N LEU A 24 4.32 -9.06 -3.08
CA LEU A 24 4.68 -9.09 -1.66
C LEU A 24 3.50 -9.40 -0.74
N ASP A 25 2.31 -9.67 -1.30
CA ASP A 25 1.08 -9.96 -0.56
C ASP A 25 0.77 -8.87 0.48
N ILE A 26 0.91 -7.62 0.05
CA ILE A 26 0.46 -6.47 0.82
C ILE A 26 -1.07 -6.41 0.71
N ARG A 27 -1.75 -6.35 1.85
CA ARG A 27 -3.22 -6.34 1.94
C ARG A 27 -3.68 -5.09 2.66
N PHE A 28 -4.55 -4.30 2.04
CA PHE A 28 -5.25 -3.22 2.72
C PHE A 28 -6.34 -3.82 3.62
N ASP A 29 -6.25 -3.55 4.91
CA ASP A 29 -7.08 -4.17 5.95
C ASP A 29 -8.07 -3.17 6.59
N VAL A 30 -7.65 -1.91 6.70
CA VAL A 30 -8.45 -0.84 7.33
C VAL A 30 -8.50 0.36 6.41
N PHE A 31 -9.72 0.88 6.21
CA PHE A 31 -9.97 2.13 5.51
C PHE A 31 -11.11 2.87 6.21
N THR A 32 -10.75 3.93 6.93
CA THR A 32 -11.68 4.78 7.69
C THR A 32 -11.75 6.17 7.06
N ASP A 33 -12.34 7.15 7.74
CA ASP A 33 -12.51 8.51 7.23
C ASP A 33 -11.18 9.27 7.05
N ASP A 34 -10.12 8.88 7.74
CA ASP A 34 -8.83 9.60 7.78
C ASP A 34 -7.61 8.67 7.83
N THR A 35 -7.81 7.35 7.89
CA THR A 35 -6.73 6.38 8.04
C THR A 35 -6.85 5.26 7.01
N ILE A 36 -5.70 4.80 6.53
CA ILE A 36 -5.55 3.58 5.73
C ILE A 36 -4.44 2.72 6.36
N GLU A 37 -4.69 1.43 6.53
CA GLU A 37 -3.71 0.47 7.07
C GLU A 37 -3.62 -0.75 6.16
N ALA A 38 -2.42 -1.32 6.12
CA ALA A 38 -2.13 -2.53 5.37
C ALA A 38 -1.14 -3.43 6.11
N THR A 39 -1.28 -4.73 5.93
CA THR A 39 -0.33 -5.74 6.39
C THR A 39 0.53 -6.26 5.25
N MET A 40 1.71 -6.78 5.60
CA MET A 40 2.63 -7.44 4.68
C MET A 40 3.28 -8.62 5.40
N PRO A 41 3.30 -9.83 4.84
CA PRO A 41 3.93 -10.98 5.47
C PRO A 41 5.44 -10.80 5.58
N VAL A 42 5.99 -11.38 6.64
CA VAL A 42 7.43 -11.50 6.85
C VAL A 42 7.79 -12.94 6.46
N ASP A 43 8.13 -13.17 5.19
CA ASP A 43 8.57 -14.47 4.65
C ASP A 43 9.73 -14.34 3.63
N SER A 44 10.04 -15.39 2.86
CA SER A 44 11.14 -15.41 1.89
C SER A 44 11.11 -14.28 0.84
N ARG A 45 9.96 -13.64 0.63
CA ARG A 45 9.79 -12.49 -0.27
C ARG A 45 10.23 -11.17 0.37
N THR A 46 10.22 -11.09 1.70
CA THR A 46 10.41 -9.85 2.47
C THR A 46 11.49 -9.95 3.54
N HIS A 47 12.13 -11.10 3.72
CA HIS A 47 13.29 -11.26 4.59
C HIS A 47 14.59 -10.83 3.90
N GLN A 48 15.51 -10.28 4.68
CA GLN A 48 16.91 -10.17 4.27
C GLN A 48 17.65 -11.50 4.50
N PRO A 49 18.88 -11.69 3.94
CA PRO A 49 19.62 -12.96 4.02
C PRO A 49 19.87 -13.51 5.44
N PHE A 50 19.73 -12.69 6.47
CA PHE A 50 19.89 -13.08 7.88
C PHE A 50 18.57 -13.44 8.58
N GLY A 51 17.47 -13.58 7.85
CA GLY A 51 16.16 -14.04 8.38
C GLY A 51 15.36 -12.96 9.13
N LEU A 52 15.76 -11.70 9.03
CA LEU A 52 15.01 -10.55 9.56
C LEU A 52 14.17 -9.92 8.46
N LEU A 53 13.15 -9.12 8.81
CA LEU A 53 12.47 -8.26 7.86
C LEU A 53 13.48 -7.36 7.12
N HIS A 54 13.43 -7.34 5.80
CA HIS A 54 14.27 -6.51 4.96
C HIS A 54 13.82 -5.04 5.09
N GLY A 55 14.74 -4.13 5.42
CA GLY A 55 14.40 -2.71 5.58
C GLY A 55 13.75 -2.10 4.33
N GLY A 56 14.20 -2.49 3.14
CA GLY A 56 13.56 -2.12 1.87
C GLY A 56 12.13 -2.64 1.71
N ALA A 57 11.78 -3.79 2.30
CA ALA A 57 10.39 -4.27 2.26
C ALA A 57 9.49 -3.39 3.15
N SER A 58 9.99 -2.95 4.31
CA SER A 58 9.29 -1.94 5.13
C SER A 58 9.07 -0.64 4.38
N VAL A 59 10.07 -0.17 3.62
CA VAL A 59 9.95 1.03 2.78
C VAL A 59 8.91 0.81 1.66
N VAL A 60 8.87 -0.38 1.04
CA VAL A 60 7.85 -0.70 0.03
C VAL A 60 6.44 -0.62 0.61
N LEU A 61 6.21 -1.15 1.81
CA LEU A 61 4.92 -1.03 2.49
C LEU A 61 4.57 0.44 2.79
N ALA A 62 5.52 1.20 3.34
CA ALA A 62 5.32 2.61 3.67
C ALA A 62 5.00 3.46 2.42
N GLU A 63 5.79 3.32 1.36
CA GLU A 63 5.62 4.05 0.09
C GLU A 63 4.31 3.65 -0.59
N THR A 64 3.91 2.36 -0.51
CA THR A 64 2.62 1.89 -1.05
C THR A 64 1.46 2.59 -0.34
N LEU A 65 1.47 2.62 1.00
CA LEU A 65 0.45 3.30 1.80
C LEU A 65 0.43 4.80 1.52
N GLY A 66 1.59 5.45 1.54
CA GLY A 66 1.72 6.89 1.31
C GLY A 66 1.24 7.30 -0.09
N SER A 67 1.66 6.57 -1.13
CA SER A 67 1.29 6.88 -2.52
C SER A 67 -0.19 6.66 -2.77
N VAL A 68 -0.77 5.56 -2.25
CA VAL A 68 -2.21 5.30 -2.37
C VAL A 68 -3.03 6.32 -1.56
N ALA A 69 -2.63 6.64 -0.33
CA ALA A 69 -3.31 7.66 0.47
C ALA A 69 -3.27 9.04 -0.22
N GLY A 70 -2.11 9.45 -0.73
CA GLY A 70 -1.96 10.69 -1.48
C GLY A 70 -2.81 10.70 -2.75
N TYR A 71 -2.88 9.58 -3.47
CA TYR A 71 -3.76 9.44 -4.63
C TYR A 71 -5.24 9.60 -4.25
N LEU A 72 -5.68 8.98 -3.15
CA LEU A 72 -7.05 9.10 -2.65
C LEU A 72 -7.41 10.52 -2.20
N CYS A 73 -6.43 11.32 -1.76
CA CYS A 73 -6.57 12.74 -1.44
C CYS A 73 -6.46 13.67 -2.67
N SER A 74 -6.09 13.15 -3.84
CA SER A 74 -5.97 13.92 -5.09
C SER A 74 -7.27 13.94 -5.89
N GLU A 75 -7.37 14.86 -6.86
CA GLU A 75 -8.55 15.01 -7.73
C GLU A 75 -8.18 14.92 -9.23
N GLY A 76 -9.17 14.63 -10.08
CA GLY A 76 -8.99 14.57 -11.54
C GLY A 76 -8.00 13.49 -12.01
N GLU A 77 -7.13 13.86 -12.96
CA GLU A 77 -6.14 12.96 -13.59
C GLU A 77 -4.75 12.98 -12.92
N GLN A 78 -4.65 13.58 -11.72
CA GLN A 78 -3.38 13.66 -10.99
C GLN A 78 -2.83 12.27 -10.65
N LYS A 79 -1.51 12.14 -10.72
CA LYS A 79 -0.75 10.95 -10.31
C LYS A 79 0.17 11.32 -9.17
N VAL A 80 0.31 10.43 -8.19
CA VAL A 80 1.12 10.62 -6.99
C VAL A 80 2.27 9.61 -7.01
N VAL A 81 3.47 10.08 -6.67
CA VAL A 81 4.70 9.28 -6.55
C VAL A 81 5.58 9.89 -5.43
N GLY A 82 6.32 9.08 -4.68
CA GLY A 82 7.35 9.55 -3.75
C GLY A 82 6.80 10.07 -2.43
N ALA A 83 5.97 9.27 -1.74
CA ALA A 83 5.33 9.62 -0.47
C ALA A 83 6.12 9.14 0.75
#